data_AF-A0A921KKD6-F1
#
_entry.id   AF-A0A921KKD6-F1
#
_cell.length_a   1.000
_cell.length_b   1.000
_cell.length_c   1.000
_cell.angle_alpha   90.00
_cell.angle_beta   90.00
_cell.angle_gamma   90.00
#
_symmetry.space_group_name_H-M   'P 1'
#
loop_
_entity.id
_entity.type
_entity.pdbx_description
1 polymer ?
#
loop_
_entity_poly.entity_id
_entity_poly.type
_entity_poly.pdbx_seq_one_letter_code
_entity_poly.pdbx_strand_id
1 'polypeptide(L)' 'MSKLLFFDIDGTLIDCNLGIYSISDNVKEALDKLKENGHDVFLATGRCKCF' A
#
# COMPACT_ATOMS: atom_id res chain seq x y z
N MET A 1 -13.78 -14.11 -6.13
CA MET A 1 -14.60 -13.28 -5.23
C MET A 1 -13.85 -11.98 -5.00
N SER A 2 -14.45 -10.83 -5.28
CA SER A 2 -13.81 -9.54 -5.03
C SER A 2 -13.70 -9.28 -3.53
N LYS A 3 -12.69 -8.51 -3.12
CA LYS A 3 -12.37 -8.18 -1.73
C LYS A 3 -11.97 -6.71 -1.65
N LEU A 4 -12.20 -6.11 -0.50
CA LEU A 4 -11.73 -4.76 -0.16
C LEU A 4 -10.52 -4.90 0.77
N LEU A 5 -9.38 -4.32 0.39
CA LEU A 5 -8.12 -4.43 1.11
C LEU A 5 -7.68 -3.05 1.56
N PHE A 6 -7.45 -2.88 2.87
CA PHE A 6 -7.04 -1.62 3.48
C PHE A 6 -5.64 -1.77 4.05
N PHE A 7 -4.73 -0.91 3.63
CA PHE A 7 -3.33 -0.92 4.07
C PHE A 7 -2.99 0.39 4.77
N ASP A 8 -2.40 0.30 5.96
CA ASP A 8 -1.69 1.43 6.54
C ASP A 8 -0.37 1.67 5.79
N ILE A 9 0.24 2.84 5.98
CA ILE A 9 1.52 3.21 5.37
C ILE A 9 2.67 2.99 6.34
N ASP A 10 2.68 3.69 7.48
CA ASP A 10 3.83 3.77 8.38
C ASP A 10 3.95 2.51 9.27
N GLY A 11 5.08 1.80 9.15
CA GLY A 11 5.26 0.50 9.80
C GLY A 11 4.54 -0.66 9.09
N THR A 12 3.93 -0.40 7.92
CA THR A 12 3.28 -1.43 7.09
C THR A 12 3.84 -1.47 5.66
N LEU A 13 3.65 -0.39 4.87
CA LEU A 13 4.15 -0.30 3.49
C LEU A 13 5.51 0.40 3.40
N ILE A 14 5.83 1.23 4.39
CA ILE A 14 7.14 1.86 4.60
C ILE A 14 7.55 1.68 6.06
N ASP A 15 8.84 1.68 6.33
CA ASP A 15 9.36 1.67 7.70
C ASP A 15 10.67 2.48 7.76
N CYS A 16 10.55 3.72 8.22
CA CYS A 16 11.69 4.63 8.36
C CYS A 16 12.73 4.11 9.37
N ASN A 17 12.33 3.32 10.38
CA ASN A 17 13.27 2.76 11.35
C ASN A 17 14.19 1.70 10.71
N LEU A 18 13.71 1.06 9.64
CA LEU A 18 14.45 0.11 8.82
C LEU A 18 15.09 0.76 7.58
N GLY A 19 15.02 2.09 7.45
CA GLY A 19 15.55 2.82 6.29
C GLY A 19 14.70 2.70 5.03
N ILE A 20 13.46 2.22 5.12
CA ILE A 20 12.53 2.08 4.00
C ILE A 20 11.63 3.31 3.97
N TYR A 21 12.04 4.32 3.20
CA TYR A 21 11.34 5.60 3.13
C TYR A 21 10.29 5.70 2.02
N SER A 22 10.21 4.68 1.16
CA SER A 22 9.28 4.61 0.04
C SER A 22 8.81 3.19 -0.17
N ILE A 23 7.58 3.05 -0.67
CA ILE A 23 7.04 1.75 -1.07
C ILE A 23 7.93 1.20 -2.19
N SER A 24 8.48 0.02 -1.98
CA SER A 24 9.36 -0.66 -2.94
C SER A 24 8.57 -1.13 -4.16
N ASP A 25 9.26 -1.28 -5.30
CA ASP A 25 8.59 -1.59 -6.56
C ASP A 25 7.91 -2.96 -6.57
N ASN A 26 8.48 -3.95 -5.88
CA ASN A 26 7.84 -5.26 -5.69
C ASN A 26 6.49 -5.16 -4.96
N VAL A 27 6.35 -4.24 -3.99
CA VAL A 27 5.10 -4.02 -3.26
C VAL A 27 4.10 -3.31 -4.15
N LYS A 28 4.52 -2.32 -4.95
CA LYS A 28 3.66 -1.67 -5.96
C LYS A 28 3.11 -2.68 -6.95
N GLU A 29 3.98 -3.54 -7.50
CA GLU A 29 3.57 -4.63 -8.41
C GLU A 29 2.56 -5.59 -7.75
N ALA A 30 2.75 -5.93 -6.47
CA ALA A 30 1.82 -6.76 -5.73
C ALA A 30 0.44 -6.08 -5.55
N LEU A 31 0.42 -4.78 -5.25
CA LEU A 31 -0.81 -3.99 -5.14
C LEU A 31 -1.53 -3.89 -6.49
N ASP A 32 -0.80 -3.78 -7.60
CA ASP A 32 -1.40 -3.76 -8.94
C ASP A 32 -1.95 -5.14 -9.33
N LYS A 33 -1.24 -6.23 -9.03
CA LYS A 33 -1.78 -7.60 -9.20
C LYS A 33 -3.05 -7.84 -8.38
N LEU A 34 -3.17 -7.25 -7.19
CA LEU A 34 -4.42 -7.33 -6.42
C LEU A 34 -5.58 -6.66 -7.16
N LYS A 35 -5.35 -5.49 -7.77
CA LYS A 35 -6.34 -4.79 -8.60
C LYS A 35 -6.69 -5.59 -9.85
N GLU A 36 -5.70 -6.13 -10.56
CA GLU A 36 -5.90 -6.98 -11.74
C GLU A 36 -6.73 -8.23 -11.42
N ASN A 37 -6.57 -8.79 -10.22
CA ASN A 37 -7.37 -9.91 -9.73
C ASN A 37 -8.80 -9.51 -9.27
N GLY A 38 -9.19 -8.26 -9.47
CA GLY A 38 -10.53 -7.74 -9.18
C GLY A 38 -10.76 -7.37 -7.71
N HIS A 39 -9.70 -7.06 -6.96
CA HIS A 39 -9.80 -6.53 -5.60
C HIS A 39 -9.65 -5.01 -5.59
N ASP A 40 -10.41 -4.34 -4.73
CA ASP A 40 -10.20 -2.92 -4.49
C ASP A 40 -9.18 -2.74 -3.37
N VAL A 41 -8.24 -1.81 -3.59
CA VAL A 41 -7.11 -1.54 -2.70
C VAL A 41 -7.16 -0.10 -2.23
N PHE A 42 -7.12 0.09 -0.91
CA PHE A 42 -7.24 1.38 -0.25
C PHE A 42 -6.05 1.62 0.69
N LEU A 43 -5.64 2.88 0.78
CA LEU A 43 -4.72 3.33 1.82
C LEU A 43 -5.54 3.87 2.99
N ALA A 44 -5.35 3.28 4.17
CA ALA A 44 -5.98 3.67 5.43
C ALA A 44 -4.91 4.24 6.35
N THR A 45 -4.51 5.48 6.08
CA THR A 45 -3.38 6.14 6.75
C THR A 45 -3.82 7.45 7.38
N GLY A 46 -3.14 7.84 8.46
CA GLY A 46 -3.24 9.18 9.04
C GLY A 46 -2.50 10.25 8.21
N ARG A 47 -1.70 9.86 7.21
CA ARG A 47 -1.01 10.81 6.33
C ARG A 47 -2.01 11.57 5.47
N CYS A 48 -1.84 12.88 5.40
CA CYS A 48 -2.60 13.72 4.47
C CYS A 48 -2.14 13.46 3.04
N LYS A 49 -3.09 13.49 2.09
CA LYS A 49 -2.75 13.56 0.66
C LYS A 49 -2.07 14.90 0.38
N CYS A 50 -0.78 14.87 0.10
CA CYS A 50 -0.03 16.02 -0.42
C CYS A 50 -0.18 16.08 -1.95
N PHE A 51 -0.27 17.29 -2.50
CA PHE A 51 -0.33 17.57 -3.93
C PHE A 51 1.03 18.07 -4.42
#